data_AF-A0A9N8WZZ5-F1
#
_entry.id   AF-A0A9N8WZZ5-F1
#
_cell.length_a   1.000
_cell.length_b   1.000
_cell.length_c   1.000
_cell.angle_alpha   90.00
_cell.angle_beta   90.00
_cell.angle_gamma   90.00
#
_symmetry.space_group_name_H-M   'P 1'
#
loop_
_entity.id
_entity.type
_entity.pdbx_description
1 polymer ?
#
loop_
_entity_poly.entity_id
_entity_poly.type
_entity_poly.pdbx_seq_one_letter_code
_entity_poly.pdbx_strand_id
1 'polypeptide(L)'
;MMRRIVVLVAGGMTGALIGCLFDLIPVAIEKSTGVYLCRESCPPWFRLGSLGVYLVVPIVWAGLLAFATGESAARRVPAVMAFAIASSALMLAITWFAYAHQAQLI
;
A
#
# COMPACT_ATOMS: atom_id res chain seq x y z
N MET A 1 -11.63 -0.11 27.49
CA MET A 1 -12.08 0.43 26.19
C MET A 1 -11.13 1.47 25.61
N MET A 2 -10.75 2.53 26.34
CA MET A 2 -9.83 3.59 25.87
C MET A 2 -8.54 3.08 25.20
N ARG A 3 -7.88 2.05 25.76
CA ARG A 3 -6.62 1.51 25.20
C ARG A 3 -6.78 0.91 23.79
N ARG A 4 -7.94 0.29 23.49
CA ARG A 4 -8.22 -0.28 22.15
C ARG A 4 -8.50 0.79 21.11
N ILE A 5 -9.20 1.86 21.51
CA ILE A 5 -9.50 3.00 20.62
C ILE A 5 -8.20 3.75 20.28
N VAL A 6 -7.34 3.99 21.27
CA VAL A 6 -6.02 4.62 21.03
C VAL A 6 -5.16 3.77 20.10
N VAL A 7 -5.14 2.44 20.27
CA VAL A 7 -4.39 1.54 19.37
C VAL A 7 -4.99 1.50 17.96
N LEU A 8 -6.31 1.54 17.80
CA LEU A 8 -6.98 1.62 16.50
C LEU A 8 -6.70 2.96 15.80
N VAL A 9 -6.77 4.08 16.52
CA VAL A 9 -6.49 5.41 15.98
C VAL A 9 -5.01 5.53 15.61
N ALA A 10 -4.10 5.11 16.48
CA ALA A 10 -2.66 5.11 16.21
C ALA A 10 -2.29 4.15 15.06
N GLY A 11 -2.88 2.96 15.02
CA GLY A 11 -2.72 2.00 13.92
C GLY A 11 -3.25 2.54 12.60
N GLY A 12 -4.40 3.22 12.63
CA GLY A 12 -5.00 3.90 11.48
C GLY A 12 -4.13 5.05 10.96
N MET A 13 -3.61 5.91 11.85
CA MET A 13 -2.68 6.97 11.47
C MET A 13 -1.38 6.41 10.87
N THR A 14 -0.87 5.32 11.45
CA THR A 14 0.34 4.66 10.92
C THR A 14 0.08 4.03 9.54
N GLY A 15 -1.07 3.35 9.37
CA GLY A 15 -1.51 2.80 8.09
C GLY A 15 -1.70 3.89 7.02
N ALA A 16 -2.26 5.05 7.40
CA ALA A 16 -2.40 6.20 6.51
C ALA A 16 -1.04 6.78 6.10
N LEU A 17 -0.11 6.95 7.05
CA LEU A 17 1.26 7.40 6.75
C LEU A 17 2.00 6.44 5.82
N ILE A 18 1.85 5.13 6.05
CA ILE A 18 2.41 4.09 5.17
C ILE A 18 1.75 4.15 3.79
N GLY A 19 0.43 4.37 3.70
CA GLY A 19 -0.27 4.60 2.44
C GLY A 19 0.28 5.80 1.66
N CYS A 20 0.49 6.94 2.33
CA CYS A 20 1.11 8.12 1.71
C CYS A 20 2.54 7.84 1.24
N LEU A 21 3.32 7.05 1.99
CA LEU A 21 4.65 6.62 1.56
C LEU A 21 4.60 5.76 0.28
N PHE A 22 3.61 4.86 0.18
CA PHE A 22 3.41 4.07 -1.03
C PHE A 22 2.98 4.91 -2.23
N ASP A 23 2.20 5.98 -2.01
CA ASP A 23 1.84 6.93 -3.08
C ASP A 23 3.02 7.73 -3.64
N LEU A 24 4.12 7.85 -2.89
CA LEU A 24 5.35 8.46 -3.38
C LEU A 24 6.09 7.57 -4.39
N ILE A 25 5.87 6.25 -4.38
CA ILE A 25 6.57 5.33 -5.29
C ILE A 25 6.22 5.60 -6.76
N PRO A 26 4.93 5.66 -7.17
CA PRO A 26 4.57 6.03 -8.53
C PRO A 26 5.11 7.41 -8.93
N VAL A 27 5.01 8.40 -8.04
CA VAL A 27 5.49 9.78 -8.30
C VAL A 27 7.00 9.83 -8.52
N ALA A 28 7.76 9.07 -7.72
CA ALA A 28 9.20 8.96 -7.90
C ALA A 28 9.56 8.29 -9.23
N ILE A 29 8.81 7.24 -9.62
CA ILE A 29 8.99 6.56 -10.90
C ILE A 29 8.69 7.53 -12.04
N GLU A 30 7.54 8.21 -12.06
CA GLU A 30 7.17 9.19 -13.10
C GLU A 30 8.25 10.28 -13.28
N LYS A 31 8.75 10.83 -12.17
CA LYS A 31 9.82 11.85 -12.23
C LYS A 31 11.14 11.29 -12.75
N SER A 32 11.47 10.04 -12.43
CA SER A 32 12.72 9.41 -12.85
C SER A 32 12.71 8.95 -14.31
N THR A 33 11.56 8.50 -14.82
CA THR A 33 11.42 7.94 -16.17
C THR A 33 10.86 8.93 -17.18
N GLY A 34 10.28 10.04 -16.73
CA GLY A 34 9.65 11.04 -17.60
C GLY A 34 8.36 10.55 -18.27
N VAL A 35 7.77 9.46 -17.77
CA VAL A 35 6.55 8.85 -18.31
C VAL A 35 5.39 9.13 -17.38
N TYR A 36 4.29 9.69 -17.90
CA TYR A 36 3.07 10.01 -17.15
C TYR A 36 2.15 8.80 -17.03
N LEU A 37 2.04 8.12 -15.88
CA LEU A 37 1.25 6.89 -15.74
C LEU A 37 -0.22 7.09 -16.19
N CYS A 38 -0.85 6.05 -16.76
CA CYS A 38 -2.24 6.12 -17.23
C CYS A 38 -3.32 6.33 -16.15
N ARG A 39 -3.01 6.79 -14.94
CA ARG A 39 -3.92 6.81 -13.76
C ARG A 39 -5.38 7.16 -14.04
N GLU A 40 -5.65 8.12 -14.92
CA GLU A 40 -7.02 8.52 -15.29
C GLU A 40 -7.56 7.86 -16.56
N SER A 41 -6.68 7.41 -17.44
CA SER A 41 -6.99 6.82 -18.75
C SER A 41 -6.95 5.29 -18.74
N CYS A 42 -6.48 4.66 -17.65
CA CYS A 42 -6.40 3.22 -17.52
C CYS A 42 -7.81 2.60 -17.56
N PRO A 43 -7.94 1.32 -17.97
CA PRO A 43 -9.22 0.62 -17.99
C PRO A 43 -9.97 0.69 -16.66
N PRO A 44 -11.32 0.78 -16.68
CA PRO A 44 -12.13 0.96 -15.48
C PRO A 44 -11.98 -0.19 -14.47
N TRP A 45 -11.77 -1.42 -14.94
CA TRP A 45 -11.53 -2.58 -14.07
C TRP A 45 -10.22 -2.46 -13.28
N PHE A 46 -9.16 -1.93 -13.91
CA PHE A 46 -7.86 -1.72 -13.26
C PHE A 46 -7.92 -0.57 -12.26
N ARG A 47 -8.66 0.49 -12.61
CA ARG A 47 -8.90 1.64 -11.72
C ARG A 47 -9.67 1.21 -10.46
N LEU A 48 -10.70 0.39 -10.60
CA LEU A 48 -11.45 -0.17 -9.46
C LEU A 48 -10.58 -1.10 -8.61
N GLY A 49 -9.79 -1.98 -9.24
CA GLY A 49 -8.90 -2.89 -8.54
C GLY A 49 -7.82 -2.16 -7.73
N SER A 50 -7.15 -1.18 -8.35
CA SER A 50 -6.15 -0.35 -7.66
C SER A 50 -6.75 0.45 -6.51
N LEU A 51 -7.91 1.09 -6.69
CA LEU A 51 -8.65 1.75 -5.61
C LEU A 51 -8.94 0.80 -4.43
N GLY A 52 -9.37 -0.43 -4.72
CA GLY A 52 -9.58 -1.46 -3.71
C GLY A 52 -8.31 -1.76 -2.93
N VAL A 53 -7.17 -1.92 -3.61
CA VAL A 53 -5.88 -2.16 -2.97
C VAL A 53 -5.45 -0.97 -2.09
N TYR A 54 -5.56 0.25 -2.60
CA TYR A 54 -5.23 1.47 -1.85
C TYR A 54 -6.10 1.66 -0.60
N LEU A 55 -7.33 1.13 -0.60
CA LEU A 55 -8.22 1.17 0.57
C LEU A 55 -7.94 0.02 1.55
N VAL A 56 -7.74 -1.20 1.04
CA VAL A 56 -7.60 -2.41 1.87
C VAL A 56 -6.23 -2.48 2.54
N VAL A 57 -5.14 -2.14 1.84
CA VAL A 57 -3.77 -2.27 2.37
C VAL A 57 -3.56 -1.45 3.66
N PRO A 58 -3.97 -0.17 3.74
CA PRO A 58 -3.87 0.61 4.99
C PRO A 58 -4.70 0.02 6.14
N ILE A 59 -5.89 -0.52 5.85
CA ILE A 59 -6.76 -1.16 6.85
C ILE A 59 -6.10 -2.41 7.42
N VAL A 60 -5.54 -3.26 6.56
CA VAL A 60 -4.81 -4.46 6.99
C VAL A 60 -3.56 -4.08 7.78
N TRP A 61 -2.83 -3.04 7.38
CA TRP A 61 -1.71 -2.50 8.16
C TRP A 61 -2.13 -2.06 9.57
N ALA A 62 -3.25 -1.31 9.68
CA ALA A 62 -3.77 -0.87 10.97
C ALA A 62 -4.17 -2.05 11.85
N GLY A 63 -4.84 -3.06 11.28
CA GLY A 63 -5.20 -4.29 11.98
C GLY A 63 -3.98 -5.06 12.46
N LEU A 64 -3.02 -5.31 11.57
CA LEU A 64 -1.80 -6.07 11.85
C LEU A 64 -0.95 -5.39 12.94
N LEU A 65 -0.82 -4.06 12.90
CA LEU A 65 -0.16 -3.30 13.94
C LEU A 65 -0.91 -3.34 15.27
N ALA A 66 -2.24 -3.26 15.24
CA ALA A 66 -3.07 -3.34 16.45
C ALA A 66 -2.97 -4.72 17.12
N PHE A 67 -3.06 -5.82 16.36
CA PHE A 67 -2.94 -7.17 16.90
C PHE A 67 -1.53 -7.47 17.41
N ALA A 68 -0.51 -6.91 16.76
CA ALA A 68 0.87 -7.06 17.17
C ALA A 68 1.23 -6.31 18.47
N THR A 69 0.33 -5.46 19.01
CA THR A 69 0.56 -4.81 20.30
C THR A 69 0.39 -5.80 21.46
N GLY A 70 1.50 -6.42 21.88
CA GLY A 70 1.54 -7.37 23.00
C GLY A 70 2.21 -8.70 22.68
N GLU A 71 2.54 -8.94 21.41
CA GLU A 71 3.31 -10.11 20.99
C GLU A 71 4.82 -9.88 21.13
N SER A 72 5.57 -10.98 21.30
CA SER A 72 7.03 -10.94 21.32
C SER A 72 7.58 -10.49 19.96
N ALA A 73 8.68 -9.74 19.99
CA ALA A 73 9.35 -9.24 18.78
C ALA A 73 9.67 -10.37 17.78
N ALA A 74 10.03 -11.56 18.27
CA ALA A 74 10.33 -12.73 17.45
C ALA A 74 9.16 -13.19 16.57
N ARG A 75 7.90 -12.97 17.01
CA ARG A 75 6.70 -13.34 16.24
C ARG A 75 6.18 -12.18 15.39
N ARG A 76 6.24 -10.96 15.94
CA ARG A 76 5.75 -9.73 15.30
C ARG A 76 6.58 -9.32 14.08
N VAL A 77 7.90 -9.27 14.22
CA VAL A 77 8.80 -8.74 13.18
C VAL A 77 8.68 -9.48 11.85
N PRO A 78 8.73 -10.82 11.77
CA PRO A 78 8.63 -11.52 10.49
C PRO A 78 7.27 -11.31 9.82
N ALA A 79 6.17 -11.26 10.58
CA ALA A 79 4.83 -11.01 10.02
C ALA A 79 4.70 -9.60 9.44
N VAL A 80 5.18 -8.59 10.17
CA VAL A 80 5.20 -7.19 9.71
C VAL A 80 6.08 -7.04 8.47
N MET A 81 7.27 -7.65 8.47
CA MET A 81 8.19 -7.60 7.33
C MET A 81 7.64 -8.30 6.10
N ALA A 82 7.06 -9.49 6.25
CA ALA A 82 6.41 -10.19 5.14
C ALA A 82 5.28 -9.34 4.54
N PHE A 83 4.46 -8.70 5.38
CA PHE A 83 3.39 -7.84 4.89
C PHE A 83 3.92 -6.57 4.22
N ALA A 84 5.00 -5.98 4.73
CA ALA A 84 5.67 -4.84 4.10
C ALA A 84 6.23 -5.19 2.71
N ILE A 85 6.88 -6.35 2.58
CA ILE A 85 7.40 -6.83 1.30
C ILE A 85 6.24 -7.10 0.33
N ALA A 86 5.19 -7.81 0.77
CA ALA A 86 4.04 -8.14 -0.05
C ALA A 86 3.29 -6.90 -0.54
N SER A 87 3.03 -5.92 0.35
CA SER A 87 2.36 -4.67 -0.02
C SER A 87 3.22 -3.81 -0.96
N SER A 88 4.55 -3.77 -0.76
CA SER A 88 5.48 -3.09 -1.66
C SER A 88 5.49 -3.74 -3.06
N ALA A 89 5.58 -5.07 -3.12
CA ALA A 89 5.54 -5.81 -4.38
C ALA A 89 4.21 -5.61 -5.12
N LEU A 90 3.09 -5.56 -4.39
CA LEU A 90 1.78 -5.28 -4.95
C LEU A 90 1.70 -3.86 -5.55
N MET A 91 2.21 -2.86 -4.85
CA MET A 91 2.25 -1.48 -5.35
C MET A 91 3.14 -1.33 -6.60
N LEU A 92 4.29 -2.01 -6.61
CA LEU A 92 5.16 -2.09 -7.78
C LEU A 92 4.48 -2.78 -8.96
N ALA A 93 3.75 -3.88 -8.71
CA ALA A 93 3.01 -4.59 -9.74
C ALA A 93 1.90 -3.71 -10.35
N ILE A 94 1.13 -3.00 -9.53
CA ILE A 94 0.12 -2.04 -10.01
C ILE A 94 0.78 -0.94 -10.83
N THR A 95 1.87 -0.35 -10.34
CA THR A 95 2.59 0.72 -11.06
C THR A 95 3.15 0.21 -12.40
N TRP A 96 3.71 -0.99 -12.41
CA TRP A 96 4.19 -1.65 -13.62
C TRP A 96 3.06 -1.91 -14.61
N PHE A 97 1.92 -2.43 -14.17
CA PHE A 97 0.77 -2.66 -15.05
C PHE A 97 0.27 -1.36 -15.68
N ALA A 98 0.18 -0.28 -14.90
CA ALA A 98 -0.19 1.04 -15.41
C ALA A 98 0.82 1.55 -16.47
N TYR A 99 2.11 1.35 -16.23
CA TYR A 99 3.16 1.68 -17.19
C TYR A 99 3.08 0.82 -18.46
N ALA A 100 2.94 -0.49 -18.31
CA ALA A 100 2.96 -1.43 -19.42
C ALA A 100 1.78 -1.22 -20.37
N HIS A 101 0.60 -0.91 -19.84
CA HIS A 101 -0.56 -0.55 -20.64
C HIS A 101 -0.34 0.74 -21.44
N GLN A 102 0.28 1.75 -20.82
CA GLN A 102 0.58 3.00 -21.50
C GLN A 102 1.66 2.85 -22.57
N ALA A 103 2.70 2.07 -22.29
CA ALA A 103 3.77 1.77 -23.22
C ALA A 103 3.34 0.78 -24.33
N GLN A 104 2.06 0.37 -24.36
CA GLN A 104 1.52 -0.63 -25.28
C GLN A 104 2.30 -1.96 -25.27
N LEU A 105 2.92 -2.28 -24.13
CA LEU A 105 3.59 -3.57 -23.92
C LEU A 105 2.56 -4.68 -23.67
N ILE A 106 1.33 -4.31 -23.31
CA ILE A 106 0.17 -5.16 -23.03
C ILE A 106 -1.10 -4.41 -23.42
#